data_AF-A0A6G3Q010-F1
#
_entry.id   AF-A0A6G3Q010-F1
#
_cell.length_a   1.000
_cell.length_b   1.000
_cell.length_c   1.000
_cell.angle_alpha   90.00
_cell.angle_beta   90.00
_cell.angle_gamma   90.00
#
_symmetry.space_group_name_H-M   'P 1'
#
loop_
_entity.id
_entity.type
_entity.pdbx_description
1 polymer ?
#
loop_
_entity_poly.entity_id
_entity_poly.type
_entity_poly.pdbx_seq_one_letter_code
_entity_poly.pdbx_strand_id
1 'polypeptide(L)'
;MNGIGPTIGNPRPGYGLRVRLDTAKAKSLGAADFTCPCGQAEDAVGYAATEQLVIRAQRHRRDDCPIPEVREQAARQYAALQHSLSSRRK
;
A
#
# COMPACT_ATOMS: atom_id res chain seq x y z
N MET A 1 -0.81 7.01 -14.68
CA MET A 1 0.02 6.28 -13.70
C MET A 1 1.40 6.19 -14.29
N ASN A 2 2.29 7.13 -13.92
CA ASN A 2 3.61 7.31 -14.54
C ASN A 2 4.73 6.61 -13.75
N GLY A 3 4.37 5.78 -12.78
CA GLY A 3 5.27 5.35 -11.71
C GLY A 3 6.15 4.16 -12.07
N ILE A 4 7.40 4.22 -11.64
CA ILE A 4 8.41 3.16 -11.73
C ILE A 4 8.11 2.11 -10.63
N GLY A 5 6.87 1.62 -10.60
CA GLY A 5 6.34 0.72 -9.60
C GLY A 5 6.01 -0.67 -10.16
N PRO A 6 5.60 -1.63 -9.31
CA PRO A 6 5.23 -2.98 -9.69
C PRO A 6 4.23 -3.10 -10.86
N THR A 7 3.45 -2.05 -11.13
CA THR A 7 2.46 -2.01 -12.22
C THR A 7 2.98 -1.44 -13.53
N ILE A 8 4.28 -1.16 -13.65
CA ILE A 8 4.85 -0.68 -14.91
C ILE A 8 4.54 -1.66 -16.05
N GLY A 9 3.97 -1.15 -17.15
CA GLY A 9 3.55 -1.97 -18.30
C GLY A 9 2.16 -2.62 -18.17
N ASN A 10 1.46 -2.52 -17.04
CA ASN A 10 0.07 -2.94 -16.93
C ASN A 10 -0.87 -1.76 -17.26
N PRO A 11 -1.68 -1.83 -18.34
CA PRO A 11 -2.56 -0.73 -18.72
C PRO A 11 -3.76 -0.54 -17.79
N ARG A 12 -4.11 -1.55 -16.97
CA ARG A 12 -5.25 -1.51 -16.04
C ARG A 12 -4.94 -2.28 -14.76
N PRO A 13 -4.03 -1.78 -13.92
CA PRO A 13 -3.63 -2.50 -12.70
C PRO A 13 -4.73 -2.59 -11.64
N GLY A 14 -5.77 -1.76 -11.73
CA GLY A 14 -6.82 -1.62 -10.72
C GLY A 14 -6.37 -0.77 -9.53
N TYR A 15 -7.19 -0.69 -8.47
CA TYR A 15 -6.88 0.05 -7.25
C TYR A 15 -6.19 -0.83 -6.20
N GLY A 16 -5.34 -0.23 -5.39
CA GLY A 16 -4.68 -0.89 -4.27
C GLY A 16 -3.25 -0.45 -4.07
N LEU A 17 -2.62 -1.03 -3.04
CA LEU A 17 -1.21 -0.93 -2.75
C LEU A 17 -0.54 -2.23 -3.22
N ARG A 18 0.51 -2.11 -4.00
CA ARG A 18 1.32 -3.24 -4.46
C ARG A 18 2.77 -2.96 -4.12
N VAL A 19 3.45 -3.99 -3.66
CA VAL A 19 4.83 -3.90 -3.18
C VAL A 19 5.60 -5.06 -3.79
N ARG A 20 6.74 -4.75 -4.40
CA ARG A 20 7.72 -5.72 -4.88
C ARG A 20 8.98 -5.60 -4.03
N LEU A 21 9.29 -6.68 -3.33
CA LEU A 21 10.55 -6.86 -2.63
C LEU A 21 11.21 -8.09 -3.24
N ASP A 22 12.17 -7.90 -4.16
CA ASP A 22 12.80 -9.02 -4.86
C ASP A 22 13.53 -9.96 -3.89
N THR A 23 14.35 -9.41 -2.97
CA THR A 23 14.99 -10.20 -1.90
C THR A 23 15.23 -9.35 -0.66
N ALA A 24 15.35 -9.99 0.52
CA ALA A 24 15.69 -9.31 1.78
C ALA A 24 17.06 -8.60 1.75
N LYS A 25 17.97 -9.03 0.84
CA LYS A 25 19.30 -8.44 0.67
C LYS A 25 19.33 -7.32 -0.38
N ALA A 26 18.36 -7.31 -1.30
CA ALA A 26 18.27 -6.32 -2.39
C ALA A 26 17.32 -5.17 -2.02
N LYS A 27 17.59 -4.51 -0.88
CA LYS A 27 16.76 -3.39 -0.37
C LYS A 27 16.67 -2.21 -1.35
N SER A 28 17.68 -1.98 -2.17
CA SER A 28 17.66 -0.95 -3.21
C SER A 28 16.65 -1.22 -4.33
N LEU A 29 16.22 -2.48 -4.51
CA LEU A 29 15.27 -2.90 -5.54
C LEU A 29 13.81 -2.92 -5.04
N GLY A 30 13.56 -2.48 -3.81
CA GLY A 30 12.18 -2.35 -3.32
C GLY A 30 11.42 -1.36 -4.19
N ALA A 31 10.24 -1.72 -4.66
CA ALA A 31 9.38 -0.83 -5.42
C ALA A 31 7.93 -0.99 -4.97
N ALA A 32 7.17 0.10 -4.95
CA ALA A 32 5.76 0.06 -4.62
C ALA A 32 4.97 1.11 -5.39
N ASP A 33 3.71 0.78 -5.64
CA ASP A 33 2.72 1.66 -6.25
C ASP A 33 1.42 1.60 -5.45
N PHE A 34 0.80 2.76 -5.31
CA PHE A 34 -0.47 2.93 -4.65
C PHE A 34 -1.43 3.70 -5.56
N THR A 35 -2.66 3.19 -5.65
CA THR A 35 -3.77 3.83 -6.36
C THR A 35 -5.05 3.67 -5.56
N CYS A 36 -5.77 4.77 -5.38
CA CYS A 36 -7.05 4.82 -4.68
C CYS A 36 -8.19 5.18 -5.64
N PRO A 37 -9.42 4.66 -5.45
CA PRO A 37 -10.57 5.07 -6.26
C PRO A 37 -10.88 6.57 -6.19
N CYS A 38 -10.42 7.27 -5.15
CA CYS A 38 -10.59 8.72 -5.02
C CYS A 38 -9.67 9.56 -5.92
N GLY A 39 -8.78 8.91 -6.69
CA GLY A 39 -7.82 9.57 -7.58
C GLY A 39 -6.43 9.76 -7.01
N GLN A 40 -6.19 9.50 -5.72
CA GLN A 40 -4.86 9.52 -5.12
C GLN A 40 -3.99 8.40 -5.72
N ALA A 41 -2.82 8.77 -6.23
CA ALA A 41 -1.85 7.83 -6.77
C ALA A 41 -0.43 8.26 -6.41
N GLU A 42 0.37 7.32 -5.93
CA GLU A 42 1.75 7.54 -5.50
C GLU A 42 2.60 6.30 -5.83
N ASP A 43 3.87 6.49 -6.16
CA ASP A 43 4.84 5.43 -6.36
C ASP A 43 6.15 5.72 -5.62
N ALA A 44 6.90 4.66 -5.32
CA ALA A 44 8.16 4.75 -4.60
C ALA A 44 9.13 3.63 -5.02
N VAL A 45 10.42 3.96 -5.02
CA VAL A 45 11.52 3.02 -5.28
C VAL A 45 12.56 3.15 -4.16
N GLY A 46 13.18 2.03 -3.79
CA GLY A 46 14.03 1.87 -2.63
C GLY A 46 13.24 1.47 -1.38
N TYR A 47 13.87 0.65 -0.52
CA TYR A 47 13.22 0.08 0.66
C TYR A 47 12.59 1.11 1.60
N ALA A 48 13.33 2.15 1.99
CA ALA A 48 12.83 3.16 2.92
C ALA A 48 11.65 3.96 2.34
N ALA A 49 11.74 4.35 1.07
CA ALA A 49 10.65 5.06 0.39
C ALA A 49 9.42 4.17 0.22
N THR A 50 9.63 2.88 -0.09
CA THR A 50 8.59 1.86 -0.17
C THR A 50 7.87 1.70 1.17
N GLU A 51 8.61 1.57 2.27
CA GLU A 51 8.03 1.47 3.62
C GLU A 51 7.19 2.71 3.97
N GLN A 52 7.72 3.91 3.70
CA GLN A 52 6.98 5.15 3.91
C GLN A 52 5.74 5.26 3.02
N LEU A 53 5.78 4.75 1.79
CA LEU A 53 4.60 4.71 0.91
C LEU A 53 3.52 3.78 1.48
N VAL A 54 3.89 2.61 1.99
CA VAL A 54 2.94 1.67 2.62
C VAL A 54 2.20 2.35 3.78
N ILE A 55 2.95 3.05 4.66
CA ILE A 55 2.37 3.75 5.81
C ILE A 55 1.43 4.86 5.35
N ARG A 56 1.84 5.70 4.38
CA ARG A 56 1.00 6.77 3.83
C ARG A 56 -0.25 6.23 3.15
N ALA A 57 -0.13 5.19 2.33
CA ALA A 57 -1.26 4.56 1.66
C ALA A 57 -2.28 3.99 2.65
N GLN A 58 -1.83 3.37 3.73
CA GLN A 58 -2.72 2.86 4.78
C GLN A 58 -3.41 3.99 5.55
N ARG A 59 -2.69 5.06 5.91
CA ARG A 59 -3.27 6.24 6.56
C ARG A 59 -4.30 6.92 5.67
N HIS A 60 -3.97 7.13 4.40
CA HIS A 60 -4.90 7.69 3.43
C HIS A 60 -6.19 6.86 3.34
N ARG A 61 -6.07 5.53 3.17
CA ARG A 61 -7.25 4.66 3.07
C ARG A 61 -8.11 4.65 4.33
N ARG A 62 -7.52 4.81 5.51
CA ARG A 62 -8.23 4.76 6.80
C ARG A 62 -8.83 6.11 7.20
N ASP A 63 -8.05 7.18 7.09
CA ASP A 63 -8.31 8.46 7.72
C ASP A 63 -8.74 9.53 6.69
N ASP A 64 -8.00 9.64 5.58
CA ASP A 64 -8.10 10.80 4.66
C ASP A 64 -9.01 10.58 3.44
N CYS A 65 -9.26 9.33 3.04
CA CYS A 65 -9.97 9.04 1.80
C CYS A 65 -11.39 9.62 1.83
N PRO A 66 -11.81 10.41 0.82
CA PRO A 66 -13.14 11.00 0.80
C PRO A 66 -14.26 9.98 0.60
N ILE A 67 -13.94 8.76 0.15
CA ILE A 67 -14.91 7.69 -0.11
C ILE A 67 -15.16 6.91 1.19
N PRO A 68 -16.38 6.97 1.79
CA PRO A 68 -16.65 6.33 3.07
C PRO A 68 -16.43 4.82 3.07
N GLU A 69 -16.81 4.14 1.97
CA GLU A 69 -16.67 2.68 1.81
C GLU A 69 -15.21 2.22 1.89
N VAL A 70 -14.28 3.01 1.32
CA VAL A 70 -12.85 2.73 1.36
C VAL A 70 -12.34 2.82 2.80
N ARG A 71 -12.78 3.83 3.55
CA ARG A 71 -12.43 4.00 4.97
C ARG A 71 -12.97 2.89 5.83
N GLU A 72 -14.22 2.50 5.64
CA GLU A 72 -14.83 1.40 6.36
C GLU A 72 -14.10 0.06 6.09
N GLN A 73 -13.80 -0.22 4.83
CA GLN A 73 -13.04 -1.41 4.46
C GLN A 73 -11.63 -1.40 5.09
N ALA A 74 -10.95 -0.25 5.07
CA ALA A 74 -9.63 -0.10 5.67
C ALA A 74 -9.66 -0.28 7.19
N ALA A 75 -10.68 0.24 7.87
CA ALA A 75 -10.89 0.05 9.30
C ALA A 75 -11.10 -1.43 9.66
N ARG A 76 -11.91 -2.16 8.89
CA ARG A 76 -12.11 -3.62 9.06
C ARG A 76 -10.81 -4.40 8.87
N GLN A 77 -10.04 -4.08 7.83
CA GLN A 77 -8.74 -4.70 7.57
C GLN A 77 -7.76 -4.47 8.73
N TYR A 78 -7.73 -3.24 9.27
CA TYR A 78 -6.88 -2.89 10.40
C TYR A 78 -7.26 -3.61 11.69
N ALA A 79 -8.56 -3.71 11.99
CA ALA A 79 -9.07 -4.48 13.14
C ALA A 79 -8.69 -5.97 13.04
N ALA A 80 -8.84 -6.57 11.86
CA ALA A 80 -8.43 -7.96 11.62
C ALA A 80 -6.91 -8.15 11.81
N LEU A 81 -6.09 -7.20 11.35
CA LEU A 81 -4.64 -7.21 11.58
C LEU A 81 -4.31 -7.15 13.07
N GLN A 82 -4.92 -6.24 13.83
CA GLN A 82 -4.71 -6.14 15.27
C GLN A 82 -5.05 -7.45 16.00
N HIS A 83 -6.17 -8.08 15.66
CA HIS A 83 -6.56 -9.37 16.21
C HIS A 83 -5.55 -10.47 15.86
N SER A 84 -5.04 -10.50 14.63
CA SER A 84 -4.01 -11.47 14.22
C SER A 84 -2.69 -11.29 14.98
N LEU A 85 -2.30 -10.04 15.24
CA LEU A 85 -1.07 -9.70 15.96
C LEU A 85 -1.18 -10.01 17.46
N SER A 86 -2.35 -9.78 18.07
CA SER A 86 -2.58 -10.14 19.46
C SER A 86 -2.60 -11.66 19.66
N SER A 87 -3.17 -12.41 18.72
CA SER A 87 -3.17 -13.87 18.74
C SER A 87 -1.78 -14.47 18.55
N ARG A 88 -0.88 -13.85 17.76
CA ARG A 88 0.48 -14.35 17.52
C ARG A 88 1.42 -14.11 18.72
N ARG A 89 1.07 -13.18 19.61
CA ARG A 89 1.85 -12.86 20.83
C ARG A 89 1.54 -13.78 22.01
N LYS A 90 0.51 -14.62 21.93
CA LYS A 90 0.19 -15.67 22.91
C LYS A 90 0.85 -16.97 22.51
#